data_AF-Q3I6S8-F1
#
_entry.id   AF-Q3I6S8-F1
#
_cell.length_a   1.000
_cell.length_b   1.000
_cell.length_c   1.000
_cell.angle_alpha   90.00
_cell.angle_beta   90.00
_cell.angle_gamma   90.00
#
_symmetry.space_group_name_H-M   'P 1'
#
loop_
_entity.id
_entity.type
_entity.pdbx_description
1 polymer ?
#
loop_
_entity_poly.entity_id
_entity_poly.type
_entity_poly.pdbx_seq_one_letter_code
_entity_poly.pdbx_strand_id
1 'polypeptide(L)'
;FILISLSILISVAFYTLLERKILSYIQIRKGPNKVGIMGILQPFSDAIKLFNKNLLSLEATNFTLSYITPFLSLFISLCMIPILLYNFNSLIDIKHNLLMFFILSSMGVYFILLIGWSTNSKYCHLGSIRSVAQMISYEVSFFMIILFLVLISQSYSFTQMEESQKFLYFFFGNVSLFIMWLSS
;
A
#
# COMPACT_ATOMS: atom_id res chain seq x y z
N PHE A 1 -4.10 -16.24 7.33
CA PHE A 1 -4.18 -14.77 7.52
C PHE A 1 -3.08 -14.24 8.45
N ILE A 2 -3.08 -14.58 9.75
CA ILE A 2 -2.14 -13.99 10.75
C ILE A 2 -0.66 -14.20 10.40
N LEU A 3 -0.30 -15.40 9.94
CA LEU A 3 1.10 -15.70 9.59
C LEU A 3 1.56 -14.88 8.37
N ILE A 4 0.66 -14.66 7.41
CA ILE A 4 0.90 -13.84 6.22
C ILE A 4 1.03 -12.36 6.59
N SER A 5 0.12 -11.83 7.43
CA SER A 5 0.22 -10.44 7.87
C SER A 5 1.51 -10.17 8.64
N LEU A 6 1.94 -11.09 9.52
CA LEU A 6 3.25 -11.00 10.20
C LEU A 6 4.41 -10.99 9.20
N SER A 7 4.41 -11.89 8.23
CA SER A 7 5.47 -11.96 7.21
C SER A 7 5.58 -10.67 6.39
N ILE A 8 4.45 -10.01 6.10
CA ILE A 8 4.42 -8.77 5.32
C ILE A 8 4.86 -7.57 6.16
N LEU A 9 4.50 -7.50 7.44
CA LEU A 9 5.02 -6.45 8.33
C LEU A 9 6.55 -6.52 8.44
N ILE A 10 7.12 -7.73 8.49
CA ILE A 10 8.57 -7.92 8.47
C ILE A 10 9.16 -7.50 7.11
N SER A 11 8.53 -7.86 5.99
CA SER A 11 9.03 -7.46 4.66
C SER A 11 9.00 -5.95 4.46
N VAL A 12 7.96 -5.25 4.91
CA VAL A 12 7.85 -3.78 4.87
C VAL A 12 8.97 -3.13 5.69
N ALA A 13 9.29 -3.67 6.87
CA ALA A 13 10.39 -3.16 7.69
C ALA A 13 11.73 -3.21 6.93
N PHE A 14 12.04 -4.32 6.25
CA PHE A 14 13.25 -4.43 5.43
C PHE A 14 13.20 -3.61 4.14
N TYR A 15 12.01 -3.41 3.57
CA TYR A 15 11.84 -2.55 2.40
C TYR A 15 12.31 -1.11 2.68
N THR A 16 12.02 -0.55 3.86
CA THR A 16 12.51 0.79 4.25
C THR A 16 14.04 0.88 4.30
N LEU A 17 14.72 -0.19 4.70
CA LEU A 17 16.19 -0.25 4.69
C LEU A 17 16.71 -0.34 3.25
N LEU A 18 16.06 -1.15 2.41
CA LEU A 18 16.41 -1.31 1.01
C LEU A 18 16.29 0.03 0.27
N GLU A 19 15.20 0.76 0.48
CA GLU A 19 14.99 2.10 -0.08
C GLU A 19 16.12 3.07 0.30
N ARG A 20 16.46 3.16 1.59
CA ARG A 20 17.56 4.01 2.08
C ARG A 20 18.90 3.63 1.46
N LYS A 21 19.17 2.33 1.26
CA LYS A 21 20.42 1.86 0.64
C LYS A 21 20.46 2.17 -0.85
N ILE A 22 19.40 1.90 -1.61
CA ILE A 22 19.34 2.19 -3.05
C ILE A 22 19.53 3.69 -3.29
N LEU A 23 18.80 4.54 -2.56
CA LEU A 23 18.94 6.00 -2.66
C LEU A 23 20.36 6.47 -2.30
N SER A 24 20.99 5.84 -1.31
CA SER A 24 22.37 6.16 -0.95
C SER A 24 23.35 5.81 -2.07
N TYR A 25 23.18 4.66 -2.72
CA TYR A 25 24.04 4.23 -3.81
C TYR A 25 23.89 5.10 -5.05
N ILE A 26 22.66 5.51 -5.40
CA ILE A 26 22.42 6.48 -6.48
C ILE A 26 23.12 7.81 -6.20
N GLN A 27 23.12 8.25 -4.93
CA GLN A 27 23.74 9.50 -4.50
C GLN A 27 25.24 9.37 -4.18
N ILE A 28 25.88 8.22 -4.47
CA ILE A 28 27.31 7.97 -4.21
C ILE A 28 27.67 8.19 -2.71
N ARG A 29 26.76 7.85 -1.80
CA ARG A 29 27.02 7.84 -0.36
C ARG A 29 26.67 6.49 0.24
N LYS A 30 27.33 6.12 1.33
CA LYS A 30 26.98 4.87 2.04
C LYS A 30 25.72 5.09 2.86
N GLY A 31 24.76 4.20 2.68
CA GLY A 31 23.54 4.12 3.49
C GLY A 31 23.81 3.67 4.93
N PRO A 32 22.76 3.36 5.70
CA PRO A 32 22.91 2.90 7.07
C PRO A 32 23.73 1.60 7.11
N ASN A 33 24.97 1.68 7.58
CA ASN A 33 25.90 0.55 7.69
C ASN A 33 26.37 0.30 9.14
N LYS A 34 26.03 1.18 10.09
CA LYS A 34 26.56 1.12 11.48
C LYS A 34 25.76 0.19 12.41
N VAL A 35 24.45 0.06 12.22
CA VAL A 35 23.59 -0.70 13.13
C VAL A 35 23.61 -2.19 12.76
N GLY A 36 24.35 -2.99 13.53
CA GLY A 36 24.53 -4.42 13.26
C GLY A 36 25.41 -4.72 12.05
N ILE A 37 25.33 -5.94 11.53
CA ILE A 37 26.10 -6.36 10.34
C ILE A 37 25.49 -5.69 9.10
N MET A 38 26.27 -4.82 8.44
CA MET A 38 25.88 -4.10 7.21
C MET A 38 24.55 -3.32 7.35
N GLY A 39 24.17 -2.89 8.56
CA GLY A 39 22.95 -2.12 8.79
C GLY A 39 21.65 -2.92 8.87
N ILE A 40 21.66 -4.26 8.79
CA ILE A 40 20.43 -5.09 8.70
C ILE A 40 19.47 -4.84 9.88
N LEU A 41 19.99 -4.55 11.07
CA LEU A 41 19.20 -4.33 12.28
C LEU A 41 18.62 -2.90 12.38
N GLN A 42 18.81 -2.03 11.38
CA GLN A 42 18.30 -0.65 11.40
C GLN A 42 16.77 -0.56 11.60
N PRO A 43 15.91 -1.34 10.92
CA PRO A 43 14.45 -1.22 11.08
C PRO A 43 14.00 -1.52 12.51
N PHE A 44 14.64 -2.49 13.16
CA PHE A 44 14.37 -2.81 14.57
C PHE A 44 14.79 -1.67 15.50
N SER A 45 15.95 -1.03 15.25
CA SER A 45 16.38 0.12 16.04
C SER A 45 15.46 1.33 15.90
N ASP A 46 14.95 1.58 14.68
CA ASP A 46 13.99 2.66 14.42
C ASP A 46 12.65 2.39 15.12
N ALA A 47 12.19 1.12 15.12
CA ALA A 47 10.98 0.71 15.84
C ALA A 47 11.12 0.89 17.36
N ILE A 48 12.20 0.39 17.97
CA ILE A 48 12.45 0.53 19.42
C ILE A 48 12.54 2.01 19.80
N LYS A 49 13.16 2.84 18.96
CA LYS A 49 13.23 4.29 19.17
C LYS A 49 11.85 4.94 19.18
N LEU A 50 10.91 4.50 18.34
CA LEU A 50 9.55 5.02 18.32
C LEU A 50 8.73 4.54 19.53
N PHE A 51 8.91 3.30 19.97
CA PHE A 51 8.24 2.78 21.18
C PHE A 51 8.69 3.48 22.47
N ASN A 52 9.94 3.91 22.53
CA ASN A 52 10.48 4.61 23.70
C ASN A 52 10.15 6.12 23.72
N LYS A 53 9.54 6.67 22.67
CA LYS A 53 9.16 8.09 22.66
C LYS A 53 7.85 8.31 23.41
N ASN A 54 7.83 9.35 24.25
CA ASN A 54 6.61 9.79 24.92
C ASN A 54 5.59 10.31 23.88
N LEU A 55 4.35 9.85 24.03
CA LEU A 55 3.22 10.33 23.24
C LEU A 55 2.84 11.73 23.73
N LEU A 56 3.11 12.75 22.90
CA LEU A 56 2.66 14.13 23.14
C LEU A 56 1.30 14.31 22.48
N SER A 57 0.27 14.51 23.29
CA SER A 57 -1.08 14.72 22.82
C SER A 57 -1.37 16.24 22.80
N LEU A 58 -1.88 16.77 21.69
CA LEU A 58 -2.22 18.20 21.59
C LEU A 58 -3.67 18.41 22.05
N GLU A 59 -3.91 19.45 22.84
CA GLU A 59 -5.23 19.77 23.40
C GLU A 59 -6.32 20.01 22.34
N ALA A 60 -5.94 20.53 21.17
CA ALA A 60 -6.88 20.83 20.09
C ALA A 60 -7.32 19.59 19.28
N THR A 61 -6.71 18.42 19.48
CA THR A 61 -6.91 17.26 18.60
C THR A 61 -8.00 16.31 19.10
N ASN A 62 -8.76 15.72 18.17
CA ASN A 62 -9.75 14.71 18.50
C ASN A 62 -9.04 13.39 18.83
N PHE A 63 -8.81 13.12 20.12
CA PHE A 63 -8.02 11.97 20.57
C PHE A 63 -8.52 10.63 20.01
N THR A 64 -9.84 10.38 20.06
CA THR A 64 -10.43 9.11 19.59
C THR A 64 -10.13 8.86 18.12
N LEU A 65 -10.38 9.85 17.26
CA LEU A 65 -10.11 9.78 15.82
C LEU A 65 -8.61 9.64 15.53
N SER A 66 -7.75 10.35 16.27
CA SER A 66 -6.30 10.32 16.04
C SER A 66 -5.66 8.95 16.29
N TYR A 67 -6.19 8.15 17.23
CA TYR A 67 -5.69 6.80 17.51
C TYR A 67 -6.35 5.72 16.64
N ILE A 68 -7.65 5.85 16.34
CA ILE A 68 -8.38 4.84 15.58
C ILE A 68 -8.05 4.92 14.09
N THR A 69 -7.89 6.13 13.53
CA THR A 69 -7.73 6.30 12.07
C THR A 69 -6.45 5.69 11.49
N PRO A 70 -5.25 5.79 12.12
CA PRO A 70 -4.06 5.11 11.62
C PRO A 70 -4.21 3.59 11.68
N PHE A 71 -4.83 3.06 12.73
CA PHE A 71 -5.13 1.63 12.85
C PHE A 71 -6.05 1.15 11.72
N LEU A 72 -7.13 1.88 11.44
CA LEU A 72 -8.06 1.54 10.35
C LEU A 72 -7.39 1.57 8.97
N SER A 73 -6.50 2.54 8.72
CA SER A 73 -5.75 2.61 7.47
C SER A 73 -4.85 1.39 7.26
N LEU A 74 -4.15 0.96 8.30
CA LEU A 74 -3.32 -0.24 8.27
C LEU A 74 -4.20 -1.50 8.14
N PHE A 75 -5.35 -1.53 8.79
CA PHE A 75 -6.29 -2.66 8.70
C PHE A 75 -6.80 -2.88 7.27
N ILE A 76 -7.19 -1.83 6.54
CA ILE A 76 -7.58 -1.99 5.12
C ILE A 76 -6.44 -2.56 4.28
N SER A 77 -5.21 -2.06 4.48
CA SER A 77 -4.05 -2.58 3.74
C SER A 77 -3.79 -4.06 4.03
N LEU A 78 -4.03 -4.51 5.27
CA LEU A 78 -3.95 -5.92 5.64
C LEU A 78 -5.07 -6.77 5.07
N CYS A 79 -6.28 -6.22 4.94
CA CYS A 79 -7.44 -6.89 4.34
C CYS A 79 -7.32 -7.08 2.82
N MET A 80 -6.49 -6.29 2.14
CA MET A 80 -6.23 -6.44 0.70
C MET A 80 -5.42 -7.69 0.36
N ILE A 81 -4.51 -8.09 1.26
CA ILE A 81 -3.54 -9.15 1.01
C ILE A 81 -4.17 -10.53 0.71
N PRO A 82 -5.20 -11.01 1.44
CA PRO A 82 -5.80 -12.33 1.20
C PRO A 82 -6.47 -12.51 -0.15
N ILE A 83 -6.83 -11.39 -0.80
CA ILE A 83 -7.48 -11.36 -2.11
C ILE A 83 -6.44 -11.64 -3.21
N LEU A 84 -5.19 -11.22 -3.00
CA LEU A 84 -4.11 -11.46 -3.95
C LEU A 84 -3.77 -12.95 -4.01
N LEU A 85 -3.46 -13.42 -5.21
CA LEU A 85 -3.00 -14.79 -5.41
C LEU A 85 -1.55 -14.93 -4.93
N TYR A 86 -1.32 -15.97 -4.13
CA TYR A 86 0.03 -16.46 -3.83
C TYR A 86 0.13 -17.90 -4.33
N ASN A 87 0.89 -18.10 -5.40
CA ASN A 87 0.97 -19.36 -6.14
C ASN A 87 -0.40 -19.86 -6.62
N PHE A 88 -0.88 -21.00 -6.12
CA PHE A 88 -2.01 -21.69 -6.75
C PHE A 88 -3.37 -21.24 -6.23
N ASN A 89 -3.49 -20.86 -4.95
CA ASN A 89 -4.78 -20.53 -4.34
C ASN A 89 -4.67 -19.24 -3.53
N SER A 90 -5.61 -18.33 -3.73
CA SER A 90 -5.83 -17.24 -2.78
C SER A 90 -6.39 -17.80 -1.47
N LEU A 91 -6.19 -17.06 -0.37
CA LEU A 91 -6.79 -17.41 0.92
C LEU A 91 -8.32 -17.29 0.88
N ILE A 92 -8.81 -16.31 0.12
CA ILE A 92 -10.22 -16.05 -0.09
C ILE A 92 -10.45 -16.09 -1.59
N ASP A 93 -11.20 -17.09 -2.06
CA ASP A 93 -11.56 -17.19 -3.46
C ASP A 93 -12.98 -16.62 -3.67
N ILE A 94 -13.04 -15.35 -4.07
CA ILE A 94 -14.28 -14.69 -4.48
C ILE A 94 -14.28 -14.64 -6.01
N LYS A 95 -15.40 -15.01 -6.63
CA LYS A 95 -15.58 -14.89 -8.10
C LYS A 95 -15.31 -13.47 -8.63
N HIS A 96 -15.37 -12.47 -7.77
CA HIS A 96 -15.21 -11.05 -8.07
C HIS A 96 -14.07 -10.42 -7.26
N ASN A 97 -12.94 -11.12 -7.13
CA ASN A 97 -11.75 -10.66 -6.39
C ASN A 97 -11.30 -9.26 -6.82
N LEU A 98 -11.32 -8.96 -8.11
CA LEU A 98 -10.88 -7.67 -8.63
C LEU A 98 -11.82 -6.51 -8.26
N LEU A 99 -13.13 -6.74 -8.22
CA LEU A 99 -14.11 -5.76 -7.73
C LEU A 99 -13.93 -5.53 -6.22
N MET A 100 -13.66 -6.59 -5.46
CA MET A 100 -13.39 -6.47 -4.02
C MET A 100 -12.13 -5.63 -3.75
N PHE A 101 -11.10 -5.77 -4.59
CA PHE A 101 -9.91 -4.93 -4.53
C PHE A 101 -10.27 -3.44 -4.67
N PHE A 102 -11.10 -3.06 -5.65
CA PHE A 102 -11.53 -1.66 -5.80
C PHE A 102 -12.36 -1.12 -4.63
N ILE A 103 -13.21 -1.96 -4.04
CA ILE A 103 -14.01 -1.54 -2.88
C ILE A 103 -13.08 -1.23 -1.69
N LEU A 104 -12.04 -2.04 -1.48
CA LEU A 104 -11.09 -1.79 -0.40
C LEU A 104 -10.15 -0.62 -0.68
N SER A 105 -9.72 -0.40 -1.94
CA SER A 105 -8.87 0.75 -2.30
C SER A 105 -9.60 2.07 -2.05
N SER A 106 -10.85 2.15 -2.51
CA SER A 106 -11.70 3.34 -2.34
C SER A 106 -12.02 3.61 -0.86
N MET A 107 -12.19 2.55 -0.06
CA MET A 107 -12.34 2.69 1.40
C MET A 107 -11.10 3.31 2.08
N GLY A 108 -9.89 3.04 1.56
CA GLY A 108 -8.65 3.62 2.07
C GLY A 108 -8.59 5.15 1.97
N VAL A 109 -9.22 5.73 0.94
CA VAL A 109 -9.26 7.19 0.71
C VAL A 109 -9.97 7.92 1.85
N TYR A 110 -11.05 7.34 2.38
CA TYR A 110 -11.81 7.94 3.48
C TYR A 110 -10.98 8.07 4.77
N PHE A 111 -10.09 7.11 5.04
CA PHE A 111 -9.25 7.17 6.24
C PHE A 111 -8.22 8.29 6.16
N ILE A 112 -7.69 8.61 4.98
CA ILE A 112 -6.79 9.74 4.79
C ILE A 112 -7.51 11.07 5.08
N LEU A 113 -8.78 11.18 4.67
CA LEU A 113 -9.60 12.35 5.01
C LEU A 113 -9.86 12.45 6.52
N LEU A 114 -10.18 11.33 7.18
CA LEU A 114 -10.42 11.30 8.62
C LEU A 114 -9.17 11.65 9.44
N ILE A 115 -7.98 11.23 9.01
CA ILE A 115 -6.71 11.62 9.65
C ILE A 115 -6.55 13.15 9.62
N GLY A 116 -6.77 13.76 8.45
CA GLY A 116 -6.66 15.22 8.31
C GLY A 116 -7.65 15.99 9.18
N TRP A 117 -8.88 15.46 9.30
CA TRP A 117 -9.89 16.05 10.16
C TRP A 117 -9.60 15.89 11.66
N SER A 118 -8.93 14.82 12.07
CA SER A 118 -8.62 14.55 13.49
C SER A 118 -7.76 15.63 14.18
N THR A 119 -6.91 16.34 13.42
CA THR A 119 -5.93 17.27 13.98
C THR A 119 -6.45 18.69 14.19
N ASN A 120 -7.70 18.98 13.80
CA ASN A 120 -8.36 20.30 13.93
C ASN A 120 -7.50 21.52 13.51
N SER A 121 -6.55 21.33 12.57
CA SER A 121 -5.73 22.41 12.03
C SER A 121 -6.04 22.68 10.56
N LYS A 122 -6.17 23.97 10.19
CA LYS A 122 -6.53 24.36 8.81
C LYS A 122 -5.53 23.82 7.78
N TYR A 123 -4.23 23.81 8.11
CA TYR A 123 -3.18 23.33 7.20
C TYR A 123 -3.26 21.82 6.97
N CYS A 124 -3.46 21.03 8.03
CA CYS A 124 -3.59 19.58 7.90
C CYS A 124 -4.85 19.20 7.09
N HIS A 125 -5.96 19.89 7.33
CA HIS A 125 -7.19 19.64 6.59
C HIS A 125 -7.08 20.00 5.09
N LEU A 126 -6.43 21.12 4.76
CA LEU A 126 -6.13 21.45 3.35
C LEU A 126 -5.18 20.42 2.72
N GLY A 127 -4.19 19.95 3.46
CA GLY A 127 -3.28 18.88 3.02
C GLY A 127 -4.02 17.58 2.72
N SER A 128 -4.93 17.16 3.61
CA SER A 128 -5.70 15.92 3.42
C SER A 128 -6.65 16.01 2.22
N ILE A 129 -7.32 17.14 2.00
CA ILE A 129 -8.19 17.34 0.83
C ILE A 129 -7.37 17.24 -0.47
N ARG A 130 -6.16 17.82 -0.50
CA ARG A 130 -5.28 17.75 -1.68
C ARG A 130 -4.84 16.31 -1.96
N SER A 131 -4.44 15.55 -0.93
CA SER A 131 -4.07 14.14 -1.12
C SER A 131 -5.25 13.28 -1.56
N VAL A 132 -6.46 13.54 -1.04
CA VAL A 132 -7.67 12.82 -1.42
C VAL A 132 -8.02 13.08 -2.89
N ALA A 133 -7.97 14.34 -3.32
CA ALA A 133 -8.21 14.71 -4.72
C ALA A 133 -7.22 14.00 -5.66
N GLN A 134 -5.94 13.94 -5.27
CA GLN A 134 -4.92 13.23 -6.03
C GLN A 134 -5.21 11.71 -6.10
N MET A 135 -5.48 11.06 -4.97
CA MET A 135 -5.73 9.62 -4.96
C MET A 135 -6.96 9.24 -5.79
N ILE A 136 -8.07 9.99 -5.68
CA ILE A 136 -9.27 9.71 -6.48
C ILE A 136 -8.97 9.89 -7.97
N SER A 137 -8.21 10.91 -8.37
CA SER A 137 -7.87 11.11 -9.78
C SER A 137 -7.07 9.94 -10.37
N TYR A 138 -6.14 9.37 -9.60
CA TYR A 138 -5.36 8.22 -10.04
C TYR A 138 -6.15 6.90 -9.97
N GLU A 139 -7.02 6.73 -8.98
CA GLU A 139 -7.87 5.55 -8.84
C GLU A 139 -8.79 5.35 -10.06
N VAL A 140 -9.36 6.44 -10.60
CA VAL A 140 -10.17 6.37 -11.83
C VAL A 140 -9.35 5.90 -13.03
N SER A 141 -8.13 6.42 -13.21
CA SER A 141 -7.26 6.00 -14.31
C SER A 141 -6.83 4.53 -14.18
N PHE A 142 -6.48 4.11 -12.96
CA PHE A 142 -6.13 2.73 -12.63
C PHE A 142 -7.32 1.77 -12.86
N PHE A 143 -8.54 2.18 -12.52
CA PHE A 143 -9.76 1.41 -12.79
C PHE A 143 -9.96 1.14 -14.29
N MET A 144 -9.77 2.16 -15.13
CA MET A 144 -9.93 2.02 -16.58
C MET A 144 -8.90 1.06 -17.19
N ILE A 145 -7.64 1.11 -16.73
CA ILE A 145 -6.58 0.20 -17.21
C ILE A 145 -6.90 -1.24 -16.83
N ILE A 146 -7.32 -1.48 -15.60
CA ILE A 146 -7.67 -2.82 -15.15
C ILE A 146 -8.92 -3.35 -15.86
N LEU A 147 -9.91 -2.50 -16.11
CA LEU A 147 -11.10 -2.91 -16.85
C LEU A 147 -10.73 -3.43 -18.25
N PHE A 148 -9.74 -2.81 -18.90
CA PHE A 148 -9.20 -3.34 -20.15
C PHE A 148 -8.57 -4.73 -19.98
N LEU A 149 -7.83 -4.99 -18.90
CA LEU A 149 -7.29 -6.32 -18.60
C LEU A 149 -8.39 -7.37 -18.34
N VAL A 150 -9.47 -6.98 -17.67
CA VAL A 150 -10.66 -7.83 -17.45
C VAL A 150 -11.31 -8.23 -18.78
N LEU A 151 -11.38 -7.30 -19.75
CA LEU A 151 -11.93 -7.60 -21.06
C LEU A 151 -11.09 -8.66 -21.81
N ILE A 152 -9.76 -8.60 -21.68
CA ILE A 152 -8.87 -9.60 -22.29
C ILE A 152 -9.02 -10.97 -21.61
N SER A 153 -9.10 -11.01 -20.27
CA SER A 153 -9.24 -12.26 -19.52
C SER A 153 -10.67 -12.82 -19.45
N GLN A 154 -11.67 -12.06 -19.91
CA GLN A 154 -13.11 -12.36 -19.84
C GLN A 154 -13.63 -12.70 -18.43
N SER A 155 -12.91 -12.28 -17.39
CA SER A 155 -13.17 -12.72 -16.01
C SER A 155 -12.68 -11.72 -14.98
N TYR A 156 -13.38 -11.64 -13.84
CA TYR A 156 -13.03 -10.79 -12.69
C TYR A 156 -12.20 -11.50 -11.62
N SER A 157 -11.94 -12.81 -11.78
CA SER A 157 -11.17 -13.58 -10.81
C SER A 157 -9.68 -13.56 -11.15
N PHE A 158 -8.82 -13.35 -10.14
CA PHE A 158 -7.36 -13.31 -10.32
C PHE A 158 -6.80 -14.65 -10.81
N THR A 159 -7.41 -15.77 -10.40
CA THR A 159 -7.03 -17.13 -10.85
C THR A 159 -7.18 -17.26 -12.36
N GLN A 160 -8.36 -16.92 -12.90
CA GLN A 160 -8.63 -16.99 -14.34
C GLN A 160 -7.76 -16.01 -15.14
N MET A 161 -7.45 -14.84 -14.57
CA MET A 161 -6.49 -13.90 -15.18
C MET A 161 -5.09 -14.52 -15.33
N GLU A 162 -4.59 -15.22 -14.31
CA GLU A 162 -3.30 -15.92 -14.41
C GLU A 162 -3.34 -17.03 -15.47
N GLU A 163 -4.44 -17.79 -15.52
CA GLU A 163 -4.59 -18.85 -16.53
C GLU A 163 -4.61 -18.32 -17.96
N SER A 164 -5.22 -17.16 -18.18
CA SER A 164 -5.24 -16.51 -19.50
C SER A 164 -3.85 -16.05 -19.98
N GLN A 165 -2.88 -15.89 -19.06
CA GLN A 165 -1.52 -15.46 -19.37
C GLN A 165 -0.54 -16.62 -19.61
N LYS A 166 -0.99 -17.88 -19.59
CA LYS A 166 -0.11 -19.06 -19.77
C LYS A 166 0.62 -19.08 -21.12
N PHE A 167 -0.02 -18.62 -22.19
CA PHE A 167 0.58 -18.63 -23.54
C PHE A 167 1.40 -17.38 -23.84
N LEU A 168 0.82 -16.20 -23.59
CA LEU A 168 1.48 -14.91 -23.78
C LEU A 168 1.15 -14.01 -22.60
N TYR A 169 2.18 -13.47 -21.95
CA TYR A 169 2.00 -12.46 -20.92
C TYR A 169 1.39 -11.19 -21.49
N PHE A 170 0.44 -10.60 -20.76
CA PHE A 170 -0.21 -9.35 -21.14
C PHE A 170 0.78 -8.18 -21.31
N PHE A 171 1.94 -8.26 -20.66
CA PHE A 171 3.02 -7.28 -20.81
C PHE A 171 3.45 -7.09 -22.27
N PHE A 172 3.63 -8.17 -23.03
CA PHE A 172 4.17 -8.07 -24.39
C PHE A 172 3.22 -7.40 -25.38
N GLY A 173 1.90 -7.56 -25.22
CA GLY A 173 0.90 -6.91 -26.07
C GLY A 173 0.57 -5.47 -25.66
N ASN A 174 0.74 -5.14 -24.38
CA ASN A 174 0.17 -3.93 -23.77
C ASN A 174 1.21 -3.06 -23.05
N VAL A 175 2.40 -2.88 -23.63
CA VAL A 175 3.49 -2.12 -22.99
C VAL A 175 3.08 -0.67 -22.68
N SER A 176 2.32 0.00 -23.55
CA SER A 176 1.84 1.36 -23.32
C SER A 176 0.92 1.47 -22.11
N LEU A 177 0.00 0.51 -21.95
CA LEU A 177 -0.89 0.41 -20.79
C LEU A 177 -0.11 0.12 -19.51
N PHE A 178 0.94 -0.70 -19.60
CA PHE A 178 1.83 -0.93 -18.47
C PHE A 178 2.57 0.35 -18.04
N ILE A 179 3.03 1.17 -18.98
CA ILE A 179 3.67 2.46 -18.65
C ILE A 179 2.66 3.41 -18.01
N MET A 180 1.44 3.51 -18.55
CA MET A 180 0.38 4.31 -17.95
C MET A 180 0.05 3.81 -16.54
N TRP A 181 0.01 2.49 -16.33
CA TRP A 181 -0.23 1.88 -15.03
C TRP A 181 0.87 2.22 -14.01
N LEU A 182 2.14 2.23 -14.42
CA LEU A 182 3.24 2.63 -13.54
C LEU A 182 3.18 4.12 -13.15
N SER A 183 2.57 4.96 -13.99
CA SER A 183 2.42 6.39 -13.72
C SER A 183 1.19 6.74 -12.90
N SER A 184 0.17 5.86 -12.92
CA SER A 184 -1.09 6.02 -12.20
C SER A 184 -1.03 5.43 -10.80
#